data_AF-A0A1M5EJ93-F1
#
_entry.id   AF-A0A1M5EJ93-F1
#
_cell.length_a   1.000
_cell.length_b   1.000
_cell.length_c   1.000
_cell.angle_alpha   90.00
_cell.angle_beta   90.00
_cell.angle_gamma   90.00
#
_symmetry.space_group_name_H-M   'P 1'
#
loop_
_entity.id
_entity.type
_entity.pdbx_description
1 polymer ?
#
loop_
_entity_poly.entity_id
_entity_poly.type
_entity_poly.pdbx_seq_one_letter_code
_entity_poly.pdbx_strand_id
1 'polypeptide(L)'
;MRITFTNSTQTTLTDINIVGCGGGHIDKLKVGESKTVWVDITGDCSIDINYLSNGQRKEETVAGYVTSSMGEKVNHKIDGKDKDIF
;
A
#
# COMPACT_ATOMS: atom_id res chain seq x y z
N MET A 1 -3.07 -11.64 -2.73
CA MET A 1 -3.93 -10.67 -2.01
C MET A 1 -4.33 -9.54 -2.95
N ARG A 2 -5.54 -8.97 -2.81
CA ARG A 2 -5.99 -7.85 -3.63
C ARG A 2 -6.19 -6.61 -2.76
N ILE A 3 -5.36 -5.59 -2.96
CA ILE A 3 -5.35 -4.40 -2.10
C ILE A 3 -5.80 -3.19 -2.91
N THR A 4 -6.81 -2.48 -2.43
CA THR A 4 -7.23 -1.19 -2.99
C THR A 4 -6.65 -0.08 -2.14
N PHE A 5 -5.71 0.67 -2.73
CA PHE A 5 -5.11 1.85 -2.14
C PHE A 5 -5.95 3.07 -2.49
N THR A 6 -6.32 3.88 -1.50
CA THR A 6 -7.00 5.16 -1.70
C THR A 6 -6.18 6.28 -1.12
N ASN A 7 -5.81 7.27 -1.95
CA ASN A 7 -5.10 8.44 -1.46
C ASN A 7 -6.05 9.34 -0.65
N SER A 8 -5.93 9.27 0.68
CA SER A 8 -6.71 10.08 1.63
C SER A 8 -5.91 11.26 2.18
N THR A 9 -4.74 11.54 1.60
CA THR A 9 -3.94 12.71 1.93
C THR A 9 -4.48 13.96 1.23
N GLN A 10 -3.91 15.13 1.55
CA GLN A 10 -4.25 16.39 0.89
C GLN A 10 -3.39 16.68 -0.35
N THR A 11 -2.55 15.73 -0.78
CA THR A 11 -1.60 15.93 -1.88
C THR A 11 -1.67 14.79 -2.89
N THR A 12 -1.23 15.05 -4.12
CA THR A 12 -1.04 13.97 -5.09
C THR A 12 0.16 13.12 -4.66
N LEU A 13 -0.03 11.81 -4.63
CA LEU A 13 1.05 10.86 -4.36
C LEU A 13 1.62 10.35 -5.68
N THR A 14 2.92 10.16 -5.74
CA THR A 14 3.64 9.62 -6.90
C THR A 14 4.68 8.60 -6.47
N ASP A 15 5.11 7.76 -7.41
CA ASP A 15 6.17 6.75 -7.18
C ASP A 15 5.86 5.89 -5.94
N ILE A 16 4.64 5.34 -5.90
CA ILE A 16 4.14 4.52 -4.79
C ILE A 16 4.60 3.10 -5.04
N ASN A 17 5.58 2.67 -4.27
CA ASN A 17 6.16 1.34 -4.30
C ASN A 17 5.58 0.51 -3.17
N ILE A 18 5.03 -0.64 -3.50
CA ILE A 18 4.60 -1.65 -2.53
C ILE A 18 5.83 -2.52 -2.25
N VAL A 19 6.26 -2.51 -1.01
CA VAL A 19 7.47 -3.18 -0.52
C VAL A 19 7.06 -4.33 0.37
N GLY A 20 7.82 -5.43 0.30
CA GLY A 20 7.44 -6.68 0.95
C GLY A 20 6.48 -7.51 0.09
N CYS A 21 6.44 -8.81 0.38
CA CYS A 21 5.76 -9.83 -0.42
C CYS A 21 6.06 -9.66 -1.94
N GLY A 22 5.11 -10.00 -2.82
CA GLY A 22 5.24 -9.87 -4.28
C GLY A 22 5.40 -8.43 -4.80
N GLY A 23 5.38 -7.42 -3.93
CA GLY A 23 5.60 -6.02 -4.27
C GLY A 23 4.55 -5.42 -5.21
N GLY A 24 4.93 -4.36 -5.92
CA GLY A 24 4.09 -3.70 -6.91
C GLY A 24 4.38 -2.20 -7.03
N HIS A 25 3.82 -1.56 -8.06
CA HIS A 25 4.05 -0.13 -8.30
C HIS A 25 2.78 0.58 -8.77
N ILE A 26 2.59 1.81 -8.26
CA ILE A 26 1.57 2.75 -8.72
C ILE A 26 2.26 4.09 -9.02
N ASP A 27 2.24 4.50 -10.27
CA ASP A 27 2.92 5.75 -10.70
C ASP A 27 2.38 6.99 -9.97
N LYS A 28 1.06 7.04 -9.78
CA LYS A 28 0.35 8.23 -9.29
C LYS A 28 -1.02 7.89 -8.71
N LEU A 29 -1.40 8.61 -7.65
CA LEU A 29 -2.76 8.71 -7.13
C LEU A 29 -3.11 10.16 -6.79
N LYS A 30 -4.15 10.71 -7.44
CA LYS A 30 -4.72 12.03 -7.05
C LYS A 30 -5.47 11.91 -5.72
N VAL A 31 -5.75 13.05 -5.10
CA VAL A 31 -6.55 13.12 -3.86
C VAL A 31 -7.91 12.46 -4.09
N GLY A 32 -8.26 11.48 -3.25
CA GLY A 32 -9.49 10.70 -3.33
C GLY A 32 -9.49 9.60 -4.39
N GLU A 33 -8.45 9.47 -5.21
CA GLU A 33 -8.34 8.41 -6.21
C GLU A 33 -7.97 7.07 -5.55
N SER A 34 -8.50 5.99 -6.11
CA SER A 34 -8.21 4.64 -5.66
C SER A 34 -7.65 3.78 -6.80
N LYS A 35 -6.71 2.89 -6.47
CA LYS A 35 -6.21 1.87 -7.40
C LYS A 35 -6.06 0.53 -6.69
N THR A 36 -6.46 -0.53 -7.39
CA THR A 36 -6.33 -1.90 -6.88
C THR A 36 -5.11 -2.57 -7.47
N VAL A 37 -4.31 -3.20 -6.63
CA VAL A 37 -3.09 -3.95 -6.98
C VAL A 37 -3.20 -5.38 -6.47
N TRP A 38 -2.62 -6.30 -7.21
CA TRP A 38 -2.43 -7.69 -6.80
C TRP A 38 -1.05 -7.84 -6.18
N VAL A 39 -1.01 -8.33 -4.94
CA VAL A 39 0.23 -8.62 -4.23
C VAL A 39 0.28 -10.13 -3.99
N ASP A 40 1.29 -10.80 -4.53
CA ASP A 40 1.47 -12.23 -4.34
C ASP A 40 2.09 -12.51 -2.96
N ILE A 41 1.46 -13.42 -2.20
CA ILE A 41 1.95 -13.82 -0.87
C ILE A 41 2.54 -15.22 -1.02
N THR A 42 3.84 -15.30 -1.25
CA THR A 42 4.57 -16.57 -1.48
C THR A 42 5.06 -17.21 -0.18
N GLY A 43 4.94 -16.51 0.95
CA GLY A 43 5.32 -16.93 2.29
C GLY A 43 4.94 -15.84 3.29
N ASP A 44 5.38 -16.00 4.53
CA ASP A 44 5.14 -15.01 5.58
C ASP A 44 5.98 -13.75 5.34
N CYS A 45 5.32 -12.59 5.25
CA CYS A 45 5.95 -11.31 4.97
C CYS A 45 5.14 -10.14 5.56
N SER A 46 5.72 -8.93 5.54
CA SER A 46 4.99 -7.67 5.73
C SER A 46 4.65 -7.04 4.38
N ILE A 47 3.72 -6.10 4.40
CA ILE A 47 3.42 -5.22 3.26
C ILE A 47 3.55 -3.78 3.76
N ASP A 48 4.44 -3.04 3.13
CA ASP A 48 4.71 -1.64 3.39
C ASP A 48 4.56 -0.85 2.08
N ILE A 49 4.36 0.45 2.17
CA ILE A 49 4.40 1.34 0.99
C ILE A 49 5.37 2.48 1.20
N ASN A 50 6.10 2.79 0.13
CA ASN A 50 6.98 3.94 0.04
C ASN A 50 6.51 4.84 -1.09
N TYR A 51 6.28 6.13 -0.83
CA TYR A 51 5.70 7.05 -1.80
C TYR A 51 6.26 8.47 -1.68
N LEU A 52 6.12 9.26 -2.74
CA LEU A 52 6.42 10.69 -2.72
C LEU A 52 5.16 11.50 -2.49
N SER A 53 5.20 12.37 -1.49
CA SER A 53 4.16 13.35 -1.18
C SER A 53 4.79 14.74 -1.26
N ASN A 54 4.41 15.55 -2.25
CA ASN A 54 5.08 16.83 -2.56
C ASN A 54 6.61 16.70 -2.72
N GLY A 55 7.07 15.61 -3.34
CA GLY A 55 8.49 15.33 -3.55
C GLY A 55 9.25 14.81 -2.32
N GLN A 56 8.61 14.74 -1.15
CA GLN A 56 9.18 14.12 0.05
C GLN A 56 8.81 12.64 0.11
N ARG A 57 9.82 11.78 0.32
CA ARG A 57 9.60 10.35 0.52
C ARG A 57 8.99 10.10 1.90
N LYS A 58 7.94 9.28 1.92
CA LYS A 58 7.24 8.80 3.10
C LYS A 58 7.06 7.29 3.02
N GLU A 59 6.92 6.69 4.18
CA GLU A 59 6.69 5.27 4.37
C GLU A 59 5.44 5.08 5.23
N GLU A 60 4.71 3.99 5.01
CA GLU A 60 3.53 3.60 5.79
C GLU A 60 3.39 2.08 5.75
N THR A 61 3.19 1.45 6.91
CA THR A 61 2.88 0.02 6.98
C THR A 61 1.42 -0.23 6.58
N VAL A 62 1.24 -1.17 5.65
CA VAL A 62 -0.08 -1.63 5.18
C VAL A 62 -0.53 -2.87 5.95
N ALA A 63 0.37 -3.80 6.23
CA ALA A 63 0.13 -4.98 7.06
C ALA A 63 1.45 -5.50 7.64
N GLY A 64 1.54 -5.66 8.96
CA GLY A 64 2.76 -6.10 9.64
C GLY A 64 3.07 -7.57 9.43
N TYR A 65 2.04 -8.40 9.24
CA TYR A 65 2.19 -9.83 8.99
C TYR A 65 1.07 -10.36 8.10
N VAL A 66 1.44 -10.98 6.98
CA VAL A 66 0.53 -11.69 6.08
C VAL A 66 1.12 -13.06 5.75
N THR A 67 0.24 -14.06 5.64
CA THR A 67 0.60 -15.43 5.25
C THR A 67 -0.21 -15.87 4.04
N SER A 68 0.20 -16.93 3.35
CA SER A 68 -0.37 -17.37 2.07
C SER A 68 -1.86 -17.76 2.16
N SER A 69 -2.34 -18.15 3.33
CA SER A 69 -3.76 -18.43 3.59
C SER A 69 -4.62 -17.17 3.74
N MET A 70 -4.03 -15.99 3.93
CA MET A 70 -4.72 -14.69 4.01
C MET A 70 -5.04 -14.16 2.61
N GLY A 71 -5.95 -14.84 1.93
CA GLY A 71 -6.45 -14.50 0.59
C GLY A 71 -7.64 -13.55 0.62
N GLU A 72 -7.46 -12.29 1.07
CA GLU A 72 -8.55 -11.32 1.18
C GLU A 72 -8.43 -10.09 0.27
N LYS A 73 -9.55 -9.34 0.19
CA LYS A 73 -9.65 -8.01 -0.40
C LYS A 73 -9.43 -6.98 0.71
N VAL A 74 -8.31 -6.28 0.67
CA VAL A 74 -7.97 -5.23 1.65
C VAL A 74 -8.26 -3.86 1.04
N ASN A 75 -8.82 -2.95 1.82
CA ASN A 75 -8.89 -1.54 1.46
C ASN A 75 -7.98 -0.77 2.40
N HIS A 76 -6.95 -0.12 1.85
CA HIS A 76 -5.99 0.65 2.61
C HIS A 76 -6.09 2.13 2.22
N LYS A 77 -6.28 3.00 3.21
CA LYS A 77 -6.31 4.45 3.03
C LYS A 77 -4.93 4.98 3.35
N ILE A 78 -4.24 5.54 2.35
CA ILE A 78 -2.96 6.20 2.54
C ILE A 78 -3.26 7.55 3.17
N ASP A 79 -2.89 7.70 4.45
CA ASP A 79 -3.05 8.95 5.21
C ASP A 79 -1.81 9.32 6.05
N GLY A 80 -0.69 8.61 5.82
CA GLY A 80 0.59 8.85 6.50
C GLY A 80 0.63 8.29 7.92
N LYS A 81 -0.17 7.26 8.19
CA LYS A 81 -0.21 6.58 9.48
C LYS A 81 -0.13 5.07 9.26
N ASP A 82 0.79 4.44 9.97
CA ASP A 82 0.91 2.98 9.96
C ASP A 82 -0.40 2.34 10.40
N LYS A 83 -0.82 1.33 9.64
CA LYS A 83 -1.98 0.51 9.97
C LYS A 83 -1.54 -0.92 9.93
N ASP A 84 -1.41 -1.51 11.11
CA ASP A 84 -1.36 -2.96 11.20
C ASP A 84 -2.79 -3.47 11.14
N ILE A 85 -3.18 -4.00 9.98
CA ILE A 85 -4.56 -4.43 9.73
C ILE A 85 -4.79 -5.85 10.32
N PHE A 86 -3.77 -6.47 10.92
CA PHE A 86 -3.83 -7.83 11.48
C PHE A 86 -3.12 -7.95 12.83
#